data_AF-A0A3D4E7Z9-F1
#
_entry.id   AF-A0A3D4E7Z9-F1
#
_cell.length_a   1.000
_cell.length_b   1.000
_cell.length_c   1.000
_cell.angle_alpha   90.00
_cell.angle_beta   90.00
_cell.angle_gamma   90.00
#
_symmetry.space_group_name_H-M   'P 1'
#
loop_
_entity.id
_entity.type
_entity.pdbx_description
1 polymer ?
#
loop_
_entity_poly.entity_id
_entity_poly.type
_entity_poly.pdbx_seq_one_letter_code
_entity_poly.pdbx_strand_id
1 'polypeptide(L)'
;LTLGAGDFLAHAQNAQSLTISDAISKTVADASTLTLRADQSITDNGFDITTTGGALNITINSDRDNNNSGRIQFIDADIQTNGGNVIMGGGLDPTTDYAVGIVDNDNGIDLEKSHISTLNGNITFSGMGATNSGYGVALRGGAFAHTTSGQISITGHGTGTRKGLLVGSNGPSSLSSQTGNINVLVSNGFQLHHGGYIQTTGSGDITIDNTSGGIGWFDGTLIGNSAMTGDITLISDSIGCCDLNMETQGNVFIRPHTASTTIGLGDASGTTLQLNATKLSNITANTLKIGDQANGTGNITLGNADLSATSYNLQVYGNDIHTTGNFDSGPSLLLHASNDITLDAGISATGSDASIVLVAGNHITNNAGSNAIDAGTGHFLMYLDDVDSITKGGIEAGNLYNRTFTDNAPSSIDSSFGDRFVYAYQPILTFTAEAYELSAPDPNFNAFPYSVTGAQNGDIISELFTGSPGFTRQAATADGFSVVISRGSLTDSGIGYGFAFSPQPAQVSGGGLSSTILKQTDRSQQRQPPTQNSPANADAAQASNGSGTSKFITLDEAVAGLFKLCTNLDTCG
;
A
#
# COMPACT_ATOMS: atom_id res chain seq x y z
N LEU A 1 9.05 19.28 48.81
CA LEU A 1 8.13 18.17 49.21
C LEU A 1 8.83 16.82 49.06
N THR A 2 8.60 15.86 49.96
CA THR A 2 9.07 14.46 49.79
C THR A 2 7.90 13.49 49.86
N LEU A 3 7.78 12.63 48.84
CA LEU A 3 6.69 11.67 48.68
C LEU A 3 7.04 10.32 49.31
N GLY A 4 6.01 9.68 49.87
CA GLY A 4 6.06 8.30 50.37
C GLY A 4 5.62 7.27 49.31
N ALA A 5 5.20 6.10 49.78
CA ALA A 5 4.77 4.98 48.92
C ALA A 5 3.31 5.12 48.45
N GLY A 6 2.52 6.01 49.05
CA GLY A 6 1.17 6.32 48.62
C GLY A 6 1.13 7.37 47.51
N ASP A 7 0.03 7.38 46.77
CA ASP A 7 -0.28 8.45 45.82
C ASP A 7 -0.46 9.80 46.53
N PHE A 8 -0.13 10.89 45.83
CA PHE A 8 -0.28 12.26 46.31
C PHE A 8 -1.11 13.08 45.33
N LEU A 9 -2.05 13.87 45.86
CA LEU A 9 -2.92 14.75 45.10
C LEU A 9 -2.85 16.17 45.65
N ALA A 10 -2.48 17.13 44.80
CA ALA A 10 -2.70 18.55 45.04
C ALA A 10 -3.79 19.08 44.09
N HIS A 11 -4.68 19.91 44.61
CA HIS A 11 -5.85 20.41 43.87
C HIS A 11 -6.12 21.89 44.18
N ALA A 12 -5.92 22.76 43.19
CA ALA A 12 -6.38 24.15 43.24
C ALA A 12 -7.79 24.25 42.64
N GLN A 13 -8.77 24.70 43.43
CA GLN A 13 -10.18 24.74 43.05
C GLN A 13 -10.76 26.16 43.09
N ASN A 14 -11.87 26.37 42.37
CA ASN A 14 -12.62 27.62 42.25
C ASN A 14 -11.85 28.65 41.41
N ALA A 15 -11.49 28.26 40.18
CA ALA A 15 -10.68 29.06 39.26
C ALA A 15 -9.38 29.56 39.93
N GLN A 16 -8.60 28.63 40.46
CA GLN A 16 -7.31 28.90 41.12
C GLN A 16 -6.19 28.14 40.41
N SER A 17 -5.01 28.76 40.35
CA SER A 17 -3.79 28.14 39.82
C SER A 17 -3.01 27.40 40.91
N LEU A 18 -2.16 26.45 40.51
CA LEU A 18 -1.21 25.75 41.36
C LEU A 18 0.22 26.14 40.98
N THR A 19 1.02 26.58 41.95
CA THR A 19 2.43 26.95 41.72
C THR A 19 3.35 26.05 42.54
N ILE A 20 4.28 25.39 41.87
CA ILE A 20 5.37 24.66 42.51
C ILE A 20 6.46 25.69 42.87
N SER A 21 6.95 25.60 44.11
CA SER A 21 7.83 26.62 44.72
C SER A 21 8.97 26.03 45.57
N ASP A 22 9.13 24.70 45.51
CA ASP A 22 10.22 23.91 46.08
C ASP A 22 10.18 22.51 45.44
N ALA A 23 11.33 21.82 45.37
CA ALA A 23 11.48 20.55 44.66
C ALA A 23 10.57 19.44 45.22
N ILE A 24 10.09 18.55 44.35
CA ILE A 24 9.30 17.37 44.72
C ILE A 24 10.16 16.11 44.54
N SER A 25 10.45 15.42 45.63
CA SER A 25 11.36 14.25 45.64
C SER A 25 10.66 12.97 46.08
N LYS A 26 11.09 11.82 45.55
CA LYS A 26 10.69 10.48 46.02
C LYS A 26 11.90 9.54 46.13
N THR A 27 11.98 8.81 47.23
CA THR A 27 13.12 7.92 47.55
C THR A 27 12.71 6.49 47.93
N VAL A 28 11.41 6.22 48.14
CA VAL A 28 10.91 4.89 48.50
C VAL A 28 10.77 3.97 47.30
N ALA A 29 11.01 2.67 47.48
CA ALA A 29 11.11 1.68 46.41
C ALA A 29 9.78 1.32 45.72
N ASP A 30 8.64 1.55 46.35
CA ASP A 30 7.32 1.27 45.79
C ASP A 30 6.95 2.25 44.66
N ALA A 31 6.08 1.84 43.74
CA ALA A 31 5.51 2.75 42.74
C ALA A 31 4.42 3.66 43.36
N SER A 32 4.29 4.89 42.87
CA SER A 32 3.18 5.79 43.27
C SER A 32 2.88 6.83 42.18
N THR A 33 1.81 7.60 42.39
CA THR A 33 1.32 8.64 41.49
C THR A 33 1.36 10.02 42.15
N LEU A 34 1.86 11.01 41.43
CA LEU A 34 1.76 12.43 41.75
C LEU A 34 0.75 13.09 40.81
N THR A 35 -0.39 13.50 41.35
CA THR A 35 -1.40 14.25 40.61
C THR A 35 -1.39 15.71 41.06
N LEU A 36 -1.01 16.60 40.14
CA LEU A 36 -1.14 18.05 40.28
C LEU A 36 -2.31 18.49 39.40
N ARG A 37 -3.35 19.10 39.99
CA ARG A 37 -4.46 19.62 39.21
C ARG A 37 -4.97 21.00 39.64
N ALA A 38 -5.44 21.78 38.69
CA ALA A 38 -5.92 23.14 38.90
C ALA A 38 -7.10 23.48 37.98
N ASP A 39 -8.08 24.23 38.48
CA ASP A 39 -9.14 24.85 37.67
C ASP A 39 -8.59 26.06 36.84
N GLN A 40 -7.30 26.42 37.00
CA GLN A 40 -6.57 27.31 36.10
C GLN A 40 -5.19 26.72 35.78
N SER A 41 -4.11 27.51 35.84
CA SER A 41 -2.76 27.10 35.42
C SER A 41 -2.02 26.26 36.44
N ILE A 42 -1.04 25.51 35.95
CA ILE A 42 0.00 24.87 36.75
C ILE A 42 1.35 25.42 36.31
N THR A 43 2.11 25.99 37.26
CA THR A 43 3.38 26.67 36.96
C THR A 43 4.52 26.18 37.83
N ASP A 44 5.66 25.89 37.20
CA ASP A 44 6.97 25.69 37.82
C ASP A 44 7.99 26.71 37.27
N ASN A 45 8.96 27.10 38.10
CA ASN A 45 10.06 27.98 37.73
C ASN A 45 11.32 27.62 38.53
N GLY A 46 11.97 26.52 38.12
CA GLY A 46 13.27 26.07 38.61
C GLY A 46 13.23 24.99 39.69
N PHE A 47 12.17 24.17 39.77
CA PHE A 47 12.04 23.14 40.80
C PHE A 47 11.81 21.73 40.24
N ASP A 48 12.74 20.83 40.55
CA ASP A 48 12.73 19.48 40.01
C ASP A 48 11.64 18.59 40.62
N ILE A 49 11.11 17.66 39.81
CA ILE A 49 10.24 16.56 40.23
C ILE A 49 10.97 15.23 39.98
N THR A 50 11.64 14.70 40.98
CA THR A 50 12.56 13.56 40.83
C THR A 50 12.21 12.36 41.70
N THR A 51 12.42 11.15 41.17
CA THR A 51 12.45 9.91 41.98
C THR A 51 13.77 9.16 41.82
N THR A 52 14.31 8.71 42.95
CA THR A 52 15.45 7.77 43.04
C THR A 52 15.02 6.39 43.57
N GLY A 53 13.76 6.28 44.01
CA GLY A 53 13.13 5.03 44.43
C GLY A 53 12.37 4.37 43.29
N GLY A 54 11.21 3.79 43.57
CA GLY A 54 10.34 3.19 42.55
C GLY A 54 9.76 4.22 41.58
N ALA A 55 9.12 3.71 40.53
CA ALA A 55 8.45 4.51 39.51
C ALA A 55 7.49 5.58 40.10
N LEU A 56 7.47 6.76 39.50
CA LEU A 56 6.57 7.86 39.87
C LEU A 56 5.74 8.24 38.64
N ASN A 57 4.48 7.83 38.59
CA ASN A 57 3.57 8.34 37.57
C ASN A 57 3.24 9.80 37.89
N ILE A 58 3.21 10.69 36.90
CA ILE A 58 2.93 12.11 37.08
C ILE A 58 1.77 12.49 36.17
N THR A 59 0.73 13.09 36.74
CA THR A 59 -0.37 13.71 36.01
C THR A 59 -0.45 15.18 36.36
N ILE A 60 -0.35 16.04 35.35
CA ILE A 60 -0.49 17.49 35.45
C ILE A 60 -1.74 17.87 34.64
N ASN A 61 -2.78 18.37 35.31
CA ASN A 61 -4.08 18.70 34.71
C ASN A 61 -4.47 20.15 35.07
N SER A 62 -4.30 21.09 34.13
CA SER A 62 -4.77 22.47 34.22
C SER A 62 -6.15 22.64 33.56
N ASP A 63 -6.83 23.78 33.72
CA ASP A 63 -8.18 23.99 33.14
C ASP A 63 -9.16 22.84 33.48
N ARG A 64 -9.07 22.31 34.70
CA ARG A 64 -9.71 21.04 35.10
C ARG A 64 -11.25 21.13 35.18
N ASP A 65 -11.81 22.33 35.20
CA ASP A 65 -13.24 22.61 35.05
C ASP A 65 -13.68 22.85 33.59
N ASN A 66 -12.73 22.74 32.64
CA ASN A 66 -12.91 22.80 31.19
C ASN A 66 -13.58 24.10 30.72
N ASN A 67 -13.04 25.23 31.20
CA ASN A 67 -13.54 26.57 30.90
C ASN A 67 -12.73 27.28 29.80
N ASN A 68 -11.71 26.62 29.24
CA ASN A 68 -10.73 27.14 28.26
C ASN A 68 -9.75 28.18 28.86
N SER A 69 -9.36 28.04 30.12
CA SER A 69 -8.37 28.92 30.76
C SER A 69 -7.54 28.19 31.83
N GLY A 70 -6.46 27.53 31.42
CA GLY A 70 -5.46 26.97 32.32
C GLY A 70 -4.31 26.32 31.57
N ARG A 71 -3.13 26.95 31.60
CA ARG A 71 -1.91 26.45 30.94
C ARG A 71 -1.03 25.63 31.88
N ILE A 72 -0.15 24.81 31.30
CA ILE A 72 0.97 24.20 32.00
C ILE A 72 2.25 24.91 31.57
N GLN A 73 3.05 25.38 32.52
CA GLN A 73 4.34 26.03 32.24
C GLN A 73 5.41 25.50 33.19
N PHE A 74 6.50 25.00 32.62
CA PHE A 74 7.71 24.60 33.34
C PHE A 74 8.89 25.37 32.75
N ILE A 75 9.67 26.02 33.62
CA ILE A 75 10.86 26.78 33.26
C ILE A 75 12.03 26.23 34.08
N ASP A 76 13.10 25.79 33.41
CA ASP A 76 14.37 25.36 34.02
C ASP A 76 14.22 24.21 35.06
N ALA A 77 13.34 23.23 34.79
CA ALA A 77 12.99 22.16 35.72
C ALA A 77 13.22 20.74 35.15
N ASP A 78 13.80 19.83 35.96
CA ASP A 78 13.96 18.42 35.62
C ASP A 78 12.82 17.55 36.19
N ILE A 79 12.15 16.78 35.33
CA ILE A 79 11.14 15.77 35.70
C ILE A 79 11.68 14.38 35.40
N GLN A 80 11.87 13.56 36.43
CA GLN A 80 12.43 12.21 36.33
C GLN A 80 11.55 11.19 37.07
N THR A 81 11.02 10.19 36.35
CA THR A 81 9.99 9.27 36.90
C THR A 81 10.48 7.85 37.22
N ASN A 82 11.73 7.50 36.86
CA ASN A 82 12.28 6.14 36.98
C ASN A 82 11.33 5.02 36.50
N GLY A 83 10.81 5.15 35.28
CA GLY A 83 9.89 4.17 34.66
C GLY A 83 8.40 4.52 34.78
N GLY A 84 8.02 5.58 35.49
CA GLY A 84 6.63 6.07 35.55
C GLY A 84 6.24 6.90 34.33
N ASN A 85 4.95 6.99 34.05
CA ASN A 85 4.42 7.80 32.94
C ASN A 85 4.36 9.29 33.31
N VAL A 86 4.40 10.18 32.31
CA VAL A 86 4.09 11.60 32.45
C VAL A 86 2.91 11.95 31.56
N ILE A 87 1.88 12.57 32.14
CA ILE A 87 0.72 13.13 31.42
C ILE A 87 0.66 14.62 31.76
N MET A 88 0.65 15.47 30.74
CA MET A 88 0.37 16.90 30.86
C MET A 88 -0.79 17.24 29.91
N GLY A 89 -1.88 17.78 30.45
CA GLY A 89 -3.04 18.18 29.68
C GLY A 89 -4.02 18.96 30.54
N GLY A 90 -5.31 18.92 30.21
CA GLY A 90 -6.30 19.63 31.00
C GLY A 90 -7.65 18.97 31.11
N GLY A 91 -8.69 19.77 31.35
CA GLY A 91 -10.08 19.35 31.32
C GLY A 91 -10.43 18.19 32.27
N LEU A 92 -11.38 17.37 31.83
CA LEU A 92 -11.87 16.22 32.59
C LEU A 92 -10.93 15.01 32.47
N ASP A 93 -10.36 14.79 31.28
CA ASP A 93 -9.35 13.77 31.02
C ASP A 93 -8.08 14.41 30.40
N PRO A 94 -6.97 14.56 31.14
CA PRO A 94 -5.76 15.22 30.65
C PRO A 94 -4.97 14.40 29.62
N THR A 95 -5.47 13.23 29.20
CA THR A 95 -4.93 12.51 28.05
C THR A 95 -5.55 12.95 26.72
N THR A 96 -6.80 13.42 26.73
CA THR A 96 -7.54 13.83 25.51
C THR A 96 -7.95 15.31 25.50
N ASP A 97 -8.19 15.90 26.67
CA ASP A 97 -8.51 17.30 26.85
C ASP A 97 -7.24 18.15 27.02
N TYR A 98 -7.34 19.44 26.70
CA TYR A 98 -6.18 20.31 26.54
C TYR A 98 -5.90 21.17 27.77
N ALA A 99 -4.62 21.36 28.08
CA ALA A 99 -4.19 22.56 28.79
C ALA A 99 -4.34 23.76 27.83
N VAL A 100 -5.08 24.80 28.22
CA VAL A 100 -5.45 25.93 27.35
C VAL A 100 -4.78 27.23 27.78
N GLY A 101 -4.05 27.88 26.87
CA GLY A 101 -3.43 29.19 27.11
C GLY A 101 -4.45 30.26 27.51
N ILE A 102 -4.13 31.07 28.53
CA ILE A 102 -5.09 32.01 29.15
C ILE A 102 -5.16 33.36 28.42
N VAL A 103 -4.00 33.97 28.16
CA VAL A 103 -3.91 35.30 27.52
C VAL A 103 -3.27 35.20 26.13
N ASP A 104 -3.49 36.21 25.28
CA ASP A 104 -2.82 36.35 23.99
C ASP A 104 -1.33 35.97 24.09
N ASN A 105 -0.87 35.06 23.23
CA ASN A 105 0.49 34.51 23.20
C ASN A 105 0.86 33.44 24.24
N ASP A 106 -0.04 33.05 25.15
CA ASP A 106 0.16 31.87 25.99
C ASP A 106 0.08 30.57 25.17
N ASN A 107 1.01 29.66 25.43
CA ASN A 107 0.93 28.29 24.95
C ASN A 107 0.06 27.46 25.89
N GLY A 108 -0.53 26.37 25.40
CA GLY A 108 -1.26 25.41 26.25
C GLY A 108 -0.33 24.67 27.20
N ILE A 109 0.74 24.10 26.65
CA ILE A 109 1.87 23.52 27.39
C ILE A 109 3.16 24.22 26.94
N ASP A 110 3.93 24.72 27.90
CA ASP A 110 5.17 25.47 27.69
C ASP A 110 6.31 24.85 28.49
N LEU A 111 7.28 24.24 27.79
CA LEU A 111 8.51 23.70 28.37
C LEU A 111 9.68 24.56 27.89
N GLU A 112 10.16 25.45 28.75
CA GLU A 112 11.35 26.27 28.50
C GLU A 112 12.52 25.73 29.35
N LYS A 113 13.61 25.30 28.70
CA LYS A 113 14.81 24.70 29.36
C LYS A 113 14.51 23.49 30.28
N SER A 114 13.31 22.94 30.21
CA SER A 114 12.84 21.89 31.11
C SER A 114 13.00 20.52 30.48
N HIS A 115 13.36 19.53 31.28
CA HIS A 115 13.70 18.20 30.81
C HIS A 115 12.76 17.15 31.40
N ILE A 116 12.28 16.22 30.58
CA ILE A 116 11.39 15.14 31.02
C ILE A 116 12.03 13.82 30.61
N SER A 117 12.31 12.95 31.58
CA SER A 117 12.92 11.64 31.36
C SER A 117 12.18 10.53 32.10
N THR A 118 11.61 9.60 31.36
CA THR A 118 10.72 8.57 31.92
C THR A 118 11.31 7.16 31.99
N LEU A 119 12.53 6.94 31.51
CA LEU A 119 13.07 5.60 31.21
C LEU A 119 12.09 4.79 30.36
N ASN A 120 11.35 3.83 30.90
CA ASN A 120 10.44 3.00 30.12
C ASN A 120 8.99 3.52 30.08
N GLY A 121 8.69 4.61 30.82
CA GLY A 121 7.35 5.19 30.88
C GLY A 121 6.99 6.01 29.64
N ASN A 122 5.70 6.14 29.38
CA ASN A 122 5.15 6.96 28.31
C ASN A 122 5.13 8.45 28.68
N ILE A 123 5.11 9.31 27.67
CA ILE A 123 4.95 10.77 27.79
C ILE A 123 3.77 11.21 26.93
N THR A 124 2.77 11.86 27.53
CA THR A 124 1.60 12.40 26.81
C THR A 124 1.46 13.89 27.09
N PHE A 125 1.48 14.73 26.05
CA PHE A 125 1.18 16.17 26.14
C PHE A 125 -0.03 16.54 25.28
N SER A 126 -1.06 17.14 25.89
CA SER A 126 -2.28 17.60 25.21
C SER A 126 -2.49 19.10 25.49
N GLY A 127 -2.26 19.96 24.50
CA GLY A 127 -2.26 21.43 24.69
C GLY A 127 -2.88 22.23 23.56
N MET A 128 -3.54 23.33 23.92
CA MET A 128 -4.16 24.31 23.01
C MET A 128 -3.66 25.72 23.30
N GLY A 129 -3.23 26.44 22.27
CA GLY A 129 -2.80 27.83 22.39
C GLY A 129 -3.95 28.77 22.73
N ALA A 130 -3.66 29.88 23.43
CA ALA A 130 -4.64 30.94 23.65
C ALA A 130 -5.18 31.50 22.33
N THR A 131 -6.45 31.90 22.25
CA THR A 131 -7.17 32.22 21.00
C THR A 131 -6.43 33.14 20.01
N ASN A 132 -5.66 34.12 20.50
CA ASN A 132 -4.92 35.09 19.70
C ASN A 132 -3.41 34.77 19.59
N SER A 133 -3.08 33.62 18.98
CA SER A 133 -1.69 33.19 18.67
C SER A 133 -0.92 32.56 19.83
N GLY A 134 -1.37 31.39 20.30
CA GLY A 134 -0.61 30.48 21.19
C GLY A 134 -0.14 29.21 20.46
N TYR A 135 0.97 28.60 20.89
CA TYR A 135 1.28 27.23 20.48
C TYR A 135 0.44 26.25 21.30
N GLY A 136 0.01 25.12 20.72
CA GLY A 136 -0.62 24.05 21.50
C GLY A 136 0.34 23.50 22.55
N VAL A 137 1.49 23.02 22.07
CA VAL A 137 2.63 22.56 22.87
C VAL A 137 3.90 23.23 22.35
N ALA A 138 4.77 23.69 23.25
CA ALA A 138 6.07 24.28 22.91
C ALA A 138 7.21 23.70 23.75
N LEU A 139 8.25 23.19 23.08
CA LEU A 139 9.53 22.82 23.68
C LEU A 139 10.60 23.80 23.17
N ARG A 140 11.23 24.55 24.06
CA ARG A 140 12.15 25.65 23.69
C ARG A 140 13.31 25.83 24.67
N GLY A 141 14.35 26.53 24.21
CA GLY A 141 15.49 26.97 25.02
C GLY A 141 16.45 25.87 25.48
N GLY A 142 16.32 24.63 24.99
CA GLY A 142 17.06 23.46 25.49
C GLY A 142 16.17 22.29 25.90
N ALA A 143 14.86 22.51 26.01
CA ALA A 143 13.92 21.52 26.56
C ALA A 143 13.90 20.18 25.80
N PHE A 144 13.67 19.08 26.51
CA PHE A 144 13.47 17.79 25.87
C PHE A 144 12.45 16.91 26.59
N ALA A 145 11.79 16.04 25.82
CA ALA A 145 11.06 14.88 26.32
C ALA A 145 11.76 13.61 25.83
N HIS A 146 12.17 12.75 26.78
CA HIS A 146 12.95 11.55 26.52
C HIS A 146 12.37 10.30 27.20
N THR A 147 12.34 9.22 26.43
CA THR A 147 12.04 7.87 26.92
C THR A 147 12.96 6.85 26.23
N THR A 148 13.08 5.66 26.78
CA THR A 148 13.85 4.54 26.25
C THR A 148 12.94 3.66 25.42
N SER A 149 11.90 3.09 26.02
CA SER A 149 10.96 2.19 25.34
C SER A 149 9.51 2.68 25.35
N GLY A 150 9.21 3.76 26.06
CA GLY A 150 7.87 4.32 26.12
C GLY A 150 7.49 5.05 24.83
N GLN A 151 6.20 5.27 24.64
CA GLN A 151 5.67 6.12 23.58
C GLN A 151 5.71 7.59 24.01
N ILE A 152 6.02 8.48 23.07
CA ILE A 152 5.75 9.92 23.20
C ILE A 152 4.53 10.25 22.32
N SER A 153 3.48 10.82 22.92
CA SER A 153 2.26 11.22 22.22
C SER A 153 1.97 12.70 22.47
N ILE A 154 1.91 13.48 21.41
CA ILE A 154 1.70 14.94 21.47
C ILE A 154 0.44 15.29 20.69
N THR A 155 -0.54 15.90 21.36
CA THR A 155 -1.72 16.50 20.73
C THR A 155 -1.65 18.02 20.90
N GLY A 156 -1.50 18.75 19.79
CA GLY A 156 -1.23 20.19 19.81
C GLY A 156 -2.16 20.99 18.91
N HIS A 157 -2.94 21.91 19.50
CA HIS A 157 -3.83 22.81 18.76
C HIS A 157 -3.31 24.24 18.76
N GLY A 158 -2.79 24.67 17.60
CA GLY A 158 -2.32 26.03 17.39
C GLY A 158 -3.45 26.96 17.05
N THR A 159 -3.31 28.23 17.41
CA THR A 159 -4.30 29.29 17.13
C THR A 159 -3.64 30.47 16.43
N GLY A 160 -4.43 31.28 15.72
CA GLY A 160 -3.93 32.46 15.02
C GLY A 160 -2.74 32.12 14.10
N THR A 161 -1.59 32.75 14.36
CA THR A 161 -0.36 32.54 13.57
C THR A 161 0.54 31.41 14.08
N ARG A 162 0.32 30.88 15.29
CA ARG A 162 1.14 29.84 15.92
C ARG A 162 0.64 28.41 15.65
N LYS A 163 1.53 27.46 15.90
CA LYS A 163 1.43 26.06 15.45
C LYS A 163 0.92 25.14 16.55
N GLY A 164 0.42 23.96 16.18
CA GLY A 164 0.02 22.94 17.13
C GLY A 164 1.18 22.51 18.03
N LEU A 165 2.34 22.29 17.41
CA LEU A 165 3.59 21.99 18.11
C LEU A 165 4.72 22.90 17.60
N LEU A 166 5.49 23.44 18.54
CA LEU A 166 6.83 23.97 18.33
C LEU A 166 7.85 23.06 19.05
N VAL A 167 8.85 22.58 18.33
CA VAL A 167 10.03 21.95 18.91
C VAL A 167 11.28 22.74 18.48
N GLY A 168 12.01 23.25 19.47
CA GLY A 168 13.16 24.13 19.27
C GLY A 168 12.77 25.60 19.13
N SER A 169 13.56 26.46 19.75
CA SER A 169 13.57 27.92 19.62
C SER A 169 14.51 28.47 20.70
N ASN A 170 15.36 29.45 20.39
CA ASN A 170 16.41 29.94 21.30
C ASN A 170 17.36 28.83 21.83
N GLY A 171 17.51 27.74 21.07
CA GLY A 171 18.32 26.57 21.39
C GLY A 171 17.73 25.30 20.78
N PRO A 172 18.54 24.23 20.60
CA PRO A 172 18.06 22.93 20.18
C PRO A 172 17.13 22.37 21.27
N SER A 173 16.06 21.69 20.89
CA SER A 173 15.09 21.09 21.80
C SER A 173 14.48 19.87 21.12
N SER A 174 14.02 18.86 21.86
CA SER A 174 13.72 17.57 21.22
C SER A 174 12.62 16.70 21.83
N LEU A 175 12.08 15.84 20.97
CA LEU A 175 11.32 14.66 21.36
C LEU A 175 12.18 13.44 20.99
N SER A 176 12.43 12.52 21.93
CA SER A 176 13.28 11.36 21.65
C SER A 176 12.87 10.07 22.34
N SER A 177 12.93 8.97 21.60
CA SER A 177 12.83 7.61 22.15
C SER A 177 14.02 6.75 21.69
N GLN A 178 14.22 5.56 22.28
CA GLN A 178 15.09 4.55 21.67
C GLN A 178 14.27 3.62 20.78
N THR A 179 13.29 2.92 21.35
CA THR A 179 12.50 1.89 20.65
C THR A 179 11.00 2.14 20.65
N GLY A 180 10.50 3.15 21.37
CA GLY A 180 9.08 3.47 21.40
C GLY A 180 8.72 4.55 20.38
N ASN A 181 7.47 4.55 19.92
CA ASN A 181 7.03 5.44 18.85
C ASN A 181 6.89 6.89 19.33
N ILE A 182 7.04 7.84 18.41
CA ILE A 182 6.71 9.26 18.62
C ILE A 182 5.55 9.62 17.71
N ASN A 183 4.40 9.92 18.31
CA ASN A 183 3.18 10.30 17.61
C ASN A 183 2.90 11.79 17.88
N VAL A 184 2.74 12.58 16.81
CA VAL A 184 2.41 13.99 16.86
C VAL A 184 1.13 14.21 16.06
N LEU A 185 0.04 14.57 16.74
CA LEU A 185 -1.21 15.00 16.13
C LEU A 185 -1.38 16.50 16.35
N VAL A 186 -1.48 17.28 15.27
CA VAL A 186 -1.52 18.75 15.37
C VAL A 186 -2.53 19.40 14.43
N SER A 187 -2.99 20.58 14.82
CA SER A 187 -3.77 21.49 13.98
C SER A 187 -3.11 22.88 13.91
N ASN A 188 -3.42 23.62 12.83
CA ASN A 188 -2.82 24.90 12.46
C ASN A 188 -1.30 24.87 12.14
N GLY A 189 -0.72 23.67 11.95
CA GLY A 189 0.65 23.43 11.50
C GLY A 189 1.57 22.83 12.57
N PHE A 190 2.78 22.49 12.13
CA PHE A 190 3.91 21.99 12.95
C PHE A 190 5.15 22.85 12.67
N GLN A 191 6.01 23.04 13.67
CA GLN A 191 7.26 23.80 13.53
C GLN A 191 8.43 23.11 14.24
N LEU A 192 9.50 22.82 13.51
CA LEU A 192 10.79 22.38 14.05
C LEU A 192 11.83 23.48 13.78
N HIS A 193 12.54 23.96 14.81
CA HIS A 193 13.34 25.20 14.70
C HIS A 193 14.72 25.14 15.39
N HIS A 194 15.71 25.88 14.86
CA HIS A 194 17.00 26.17 15.53
C HIS A 194 17.72 24.91 16.06
N GLY A 195 17.92 23.90 15.21
CA GLY A 195 18.53 22.63 15.65
C GLY A 195 17.63 21.74 16.51
N GLY A 196 16.31 22.00 16.57
CA GLY A 196 15.35 21.06 17.12
C GLY A 196 15.28 19.76 16.33
N TYR A 197 15.01 18.64 17.01
CA TYR A 197 14.91 17.33 16.37
C TYR A 197 13.84 16.43 17.01
N ILE A 198 13.29 15.52 16.21
CA ILE A 198 12.40 14.45 16.66
C ILE A 198 13.03 13.13 16.22
N GLN A 199 13.37 12.24 17.14
CA GLN A 199 14.12 11.03 16.77
C GLN A 199 13.74 9.78 17.58
N THR A 200 13.77 8.62 16.92
CA THR A 200 13.98 7.33 17.58
C THR A 200 15.38 6.84 17.20
N THR A 201 16.03 6.01 18.02
CA THR A 201 17.39 5.50 17.75
C THR A 201 17.42 3.99 17.50
N GLY A 202 16.25 3.43 17.19
CA GLY A 202 16.00 2.01 17.00
C GLY A 202 14.67 1.78 16.28
N SER A 203 13.88 0.82 16.73
CA SER A 203 12.70 0.32 16.00
C SER A 203 11.40 1.13 16.18
N GLY A 204 11.41 2.25 16.89
CA GLY A 204 10.21 3.05 17.11
C GLY A 204 9.88 3.91 15.89
N ASP A 205 8.62 3.98 15.48
CA ASP A 205 8.20 4.83 14.36
C ASP A 205 8.03 6.30 14.77
N ILE A 206 8.12 7.21 13.80
CA ILE A 206 7.76 8.62 13.99
C ILE A 206 6.60 8.96 13.06
N THR A 207 5.45 9.35 13.64
CA THR A 207 4.28 9.80 12.87
C THR A 207 3.94 11.24 13.22
N ILE A 208 3.83 12.09 12.20
CA ILE A 208 3.40 13.49 12.33
C ILE A 208 2.17 13.69 11.45
N ASP A 209 1.01 13.81 12.08
CA ASP A 209 -0.28 14.11 11.45
C ASP A 209 -0.65 15.58 11.66
N ASN A 210 -0.52 16.36 10.59
CA ASN A 210 -0.88 17.76 10.55
C ASN A 210 -2.21 17.95 9.81
N THR A 211 -3.29 17.93 10.59
CA THR A 211 -4.69 18.03 10.14
C THR A 211 -5.05 19.34 9.43
N SER A 212 -4.26 20.41 9.62
CA SER A 212 -4.55 21.74 9.07
C SER A 212 -3.36 22.68 9.17
N GLY A 213 -3.28 23.67 8.29
CA GLY A 213 -2.09 24.53 8.19
C GLY A 213 -0.95 23.82 7.45
N GLY A 214 0.30 24.11 7.79
CA GLY A 214 1.46 23.50 7.14
C GLY A 214 2.61 23.21 8.10
N ILE A 215 3.47 22.26 7.70
CA ILE A 215 4.70 21.90 8.40
C ILE A 215 5.82 22.88 8.02
N GLY A 216 6.53 23.45 9.00
CA GLY A 216 7.66 24.35 8.80
C GLY A 216 8.98 23.80 9.36
N TRP A 217 9.96 23.61 8.50
CA TRP A 217 11.37 23.34 8.85
C TRP A 217 12.16 24.65 8.93
N PHE A 218 13.22 24.67 9.73
CA PHE A 218 14.20 25.75 9.81
C PHE A 218 15.61 25.16 10.03
N ASP A 219 16.65 25.99 9.97
CA ASP A 219 18.05 25.55 9.92
C ASP A 219 18.46 24.54 11.02
N GLY A 220 19.21 23.51 10.59
CA GLY A 220 19.86 22.51 11.45
C GLY A 220 18.94 21.44 12.04
N THR A 221 17.68 21.36 11.59
CA THR A 221 16.66 20.47 12.17
C THR A 221 16.58 19.10 11.47
N LEU A 222 16.06 18.07 12.15
CA LEU A 222 16.10 16.66 11.72
C LEU A 222 14.88 15.84 12.22
N ILE A 223 14.35 14.93 11.39
CA ILE A 223 13.53 13.78 11.84
C ILE A 223 14.33 12.48 11.72
N GLY A 224 14.31 11.66 12.77
CA GLY A 224 15.00 10.38 12.82
C GLY A 224 16.51 10.52 13.00
N ASN A 225 17.26 9.53 12.51
CA ASN A 225 18.72 9.49 12.39
C ASN A 225 19.14 8.20 11.66
N SER A 226 20.37 8.15 11.17
CA SER A 226 20.98 6.95 10.56
C SER A 226 20.93 5.62 11.35
N ALA A 227 20.62 5.62 12.65
CA ALA A 227 20.44 4.39 13.46
C ALA A 227 18.97 3.96 13.62
N MET A 228 18.01 4.82 13.27
CA MET A 228 16.58 4.51 13.25
C MET A 228 16.28 3.38 12.26
N THR A 229 15.48 2.40 12.67
CA THR A 229 14.98 1.32 11.81
C THR A 229 13.45 1.29 11.70
N GLY A 230 12.74 2.10 12.49
CA GLY A 230 11.31 2.35 12.33
C GLY A 230 11.02 3.26 11.14
N ASP A 231 9.75 3.39 10.78
CA ASP A 231 9.31 4.22 9.66
C ASP A 231 9.07 5.68 10.09
N ILE A 232 9.22 6.62 9.15
CA ILE A 232 8.84 8.04 9.33
C ILE A 232 7.62 8.32 8.46
N THR A 233 6.53 8.80 9.06
CA THR A 233 5.30 9.16 8.35
C THR A 233 4.94 10.63 8.56
N LEU A 234 4.86 11.39 7.47
CA LEU A 234 4.32 12.75 7.43
C LEU A 234 2.96 12.74 6.73
N ILE A 235 1.94 13.26 7.42
CA ILE A 235 0.59 13.46 6.90
C ILE A 235 0.31 14.96 6.94
N SER A 236 0.22 15.62 5.78
CA SER A 236 -0.08 17.05 5.72
C SER A 236 -0.45 17.47 4.31
N ASP A 237 -1.46 18.33 4.17
CA ASP A 237 -1.78 18.96 2.88
C ASP A 237 -0.76 20.02 2.45
N SER A 238 0.13 20.46 3.35
CA SER A 238 1.17 21.45 3.03
C SER A 238 2.47 21.26 3.81
N ILE A 239 3.59 21.40 3.10
CA ILE A 239 4.95 21.40 3.65
C ILE A 239 5.67 22.66 3.15
N GLY A 240 6.17 23.47 4.09
CA GLY A 240 6.65 24.84 3.92
C GLY A 240 7.97 25.01 3.15
N CYS A 241 8.64 26.14 3.37
CA CYS A 241 9.66 26.68 2.46
C CYS A 241 11.10 26.14 2.64
N CYS A 242 11.29 25.02 3.32
CA CYS A 242 12.61 24.51 3.71
C CYS A 242 12.77 23.01 3.46
N ASP A 243 14.01 22.55 3.51
CA ASP A 243 14.42 21.18 3.17
C ASP A 243 13.88 20.14 4.17
N LEU A 244 13.59 18.93 3.68
CA LEU A 244 13.11 17.82 4.51
C LEU A 244 14.26 16.93 4.95
N ASN A 245 15.00 17.38 5.97
CA ASN A 245 16.06 16.58 6.58
C ASN A 245 15.44 15.42 7.38
N MET A 246 15.43 14.22 6.80
CA MET A 246 14.86 13.02 7.41
C MET A 246 15.81 11.83 7.20
N GLU A 247 16.07 11.06 8.25
CA GLU A 247 16.95 9.90 8.21
C GLU A 247 16.33 8.67 8.87
N THR A 248 16.23 7.56 8.15
CA THR A 248 15.94 6.23 8.70
C THR A 248 16.50 5.13 7.80
N GLN A 249 16.74 3.94 8.36
CA GLN A 249 16.96 2.69 7.60
C GLN A 249 15.63 2.05 7.17
N GLY A 250 14.52 2.46 7.79
CA GLY A 250 13.16 2.12 7.37
C GLY A 250 12.69 2.95 6.17
N ASN A 251 11.39 3.13 6.05
CA ASN A 251 10.75 3.84 4.97
C ASN A 251 10.31 5.24 5.42
N VAL A 252 10.19 6.14 4.46
CA VAL A 252 9.61 7.47 4.64
C VAL A 252 8.31 7.53 3.85
N PHE A 253 7.23 7.96 4.48
CA PHE A 253 5.92 8.17 3.86
C PHE A 253 5.59 9.66 3.92
N ILE A 254 5.23 10.26 2.79
CA ILE A 254 4.69 11.62 2.72
C ILE A 254 3.37 11.55 1.98
N ARG A 255 2.26 11.77 2.68
CA ARG A 255 0.90 11.71 2.13
C ARG A 255 0.09 12.94 2.55
N PRO A 256 -0.93 13.35 1.77
CA PRO A 256 -1.83 14.42 2.19
C PRO A 256 -2.69 13.97 3.37
N HIS A 257 -3.27 14.94 4.09
CA HIS A 257 -4.29 14.66 5.10
C HIS A 257 -5.67 14.56 4.43
N THR A 258 -5.94 15.45 3.46
CA THR A 258 -7.14 15.43 2.63
C THR A 258 -6.89 14.61 1.36
N ALA A 259 -7.65 13.53 1.15
CA ALA A 259 -7.43 12.59 0.04
C ALA A 259 -7.50 13.22 -1.37
N SER A 260 -8.09 14.41 -1.54
CA SER A 260 -8.15 15.12 -2.83
C SER A 260 -7.00 16.12 -3.08
N THR A 261 -6.10 16.30 -2.10
CA THR A 261 -4.95 17.21 -2.22
C THR A 261 -4.02 16.75 -3.34
N THR A 262 -3.70 17.67 -4.27
CA THR A 262 -2.75 17.42 -5.36
C THR A 262 -1.31 17.56 -4.88
N ILE A 263 -0.41 16.73 -5.42
CA ILE A 263 1.01 16.71 -5.06
C ILE A 263 1.86 17.11 -6.26
N GLY A 264 2.84 18.00 -6.05
CA GLY A 264 3.84 18.38 -7.04
C GLY A 264 5.21 17.87 -6.62
N LEU A 265 5.88 17.14 -7.51
CA LEU A 265 7.27 16.72 -7.36
C LEU A 265 8.18 17.54 -8.28
N GLY A 266 9.37 17.91 -7.83
CA GLY A 266 10.30 18.74 -8.63
C GLY A 266 9.86 20.19 -8.73
N ASP A 267 9.91 20.77 -9.93
CA ASP A 267 9.41 22.13 -10.20
C ASP A 267 7.92 22.21 -10.60
N ALA A 268 7.16 21.13 -10.40
CA ALA A 268 5.73 21.06 -10.70
C ALA A 268 4.94 22.24 -10.11
N SER A 269 4.17 22.92 -10.95
CA SER A 269 3.39 24.09 -10.54
C SER A 269 1.89 23.78 -10.39
N GLY A 270 1.18 24.60 -9.63
CA GLY A 270 -0.29 24.52 -9.53
C GLY A 270 -0.85 23.46 -8.57
N THR A 271 0.00 22.67 -7.90
CA THR A 271 -0.43 21.68 -6.89
C THR A 271 -0.35 22.22 -5.47
N THR A 272 -1.02 21.57 -4.52
CA THR A 272 -1.14 22.02 -3.12
C THR A 272 0.03 21.57 -2.24
N LEU A 273 0.38 20.28 -2.27
CA LEU A 273 1.53 19.73 -1.54
C LEU A 273 2.76 19.74 -2.45
N GLN A 274 3.74 20.60 -2.15
CA GLN A 274 4.87 20.89 -3.04
C GLN A 274 6.20 20.34 -2.51
N LEU A 275 6.78 19.38 -3.22
CA LEU A 275 8.01 18.65 -2.86
C LEU A 275 9.07 18.79 -3.97
N ASN A 276 9.86 19.87 -3.91
CA ASN A 276 10.91 20.10 -4.88
C ASN A 276 12.12 19.16 -4.70
N ALA A 277 13.02 19.15 -5.70
CA ALA A 277 14.20 18.27 -5.69
C ALA A 277 15.05 18.45 -4.42
N THR A 278 15.25 19.68 -3.94
CA THR A 278 16.04 19.98 -2.72
C THR A 278 15.43 19.40 -1.45
N LYS A 279 14.09 19.43 -1.31
CA LYS A 279 13.40 18.77 -0.21
C LYS A 279 13.60 17.25 -0.26
N LEU A 280 13.48 16.67 -1.45
CA LEU A 280 13.56 15.23 -1.65
C LEU A 280 15.00 14.70 -1.48
N SER A 281 16.01 15.46 -1.93
CA SER A 281 17.43 15.07 -1.86
C SER A 281 17.99 14.93 -0.44
N ASN A 282 17.35 15.57 0.56
CA ASN A 282 17.79 15.54 1.96
C ASN A 282 17.16 14.40 2.77
N ILE A 283 16.46 13.47 2.09
CA ILE A 283 15.86 12.28 2.70
C ILE A 283 16.81 11.09 2.54
N THR A 284 17.14 10.43 3.65
CA THR A 284 17.79 9.11 3.69
C THR A 284 16.79 8.07 4.18
N ALA A 285 16.50 7.08 3.34
CA ALA A 285 15.51 6.03 3.58
C ALA A 285 15.86 4.76 2.79
N ASN A 286 15.25 3.62 3.13
CA ASN A 286 15.19 2.46 2.22
C ASN A 286 14.24 2.72 1.04
N THR A 287 13.08 3.31 1.31
CA THR A 287 12.08 3.70 0.31
C THR A 287 11.40 4.99 0.73
N LEU A 288 11.25 5.92 -0.21
CA LEU A 288 10.39 7.10 -0.08
C LEU A 288 9.07 6.82 -0.80
N LYS A 289 7.95 6.91 -0.09
CA LYS A 289 6.60 6.76 -0.63
C LYS A 289 5.88 8.10 -0.60
N ILE A 290 5.39 8.54 -1.75
CA ILE A 290 4.59 9.74 -1.93
C ILE A 290 3.15 9.34 -2.22
N GLY A 291 2.21 9.93 -1.48
CA GLY A 291 0.78 9.62 -1.58
C GLY A 291 0.40 8.31 -0.87
N ASP A 292 -0.83 7.86 -1.12
CA ASP A 292 -1.47 6.77 -0.39
C ASP A 292 -2.46 6.01 -1.29
N GLN A 293 -2.17 4.73 -1.55
CA GLN A 293 -3.04 3.84 -2.34
C GLN A 293 -4.31 3.41 -1.59
N ALA A 294 -4.24 3.30 -0.27
CA ALA A 294 -5.30 2.72 0.55
C ALA A 294 -6.36 3.75 0.96
N ASN A 295 -5.93 4.98 1.27
CA ASN A 295 -6.82 6.08 1.66
C ASN A 295 -7.08 7.08 0.53
N GLY A 296 -6.41 6.91 -0.61
CA GLY A 296 -6.48 7.79 -1.77
C GLY A 296 -5.53 8.99 -1.68
N THR A 297 -5.25 9.58 -2.83
CA THR A 297 -4.44 10.79 -3.00
C THR A 297 -4.92 11.49 -4.26
N GLY A 298 -4.82 12.83 -4.31
CA GLY A 298 -5.19 13.59 -5.49
C GLY A 298 -4.25 13.33 -6.68
N ASN A 299 -4.39 14.14 -7.72
CA ASN A 299 -3.52 14.03 -8.87
C ASN A 299 -2.09 14.45 -8.51
N ILE A 300 -1.11 13.71 -9.03
CA ILE A 300 0.31 13.97 -8.81
C ILE A 300 0.97 14.44 -10.11
N THR A 301 1.68 15.56 -10.04
CA THR A 301 2.44 16.12 -11.16
C THR A 301 3.94 16.01 -10.90
N LEU A 302 4.68 15.40 -11.83
CA LEU A 302 6.14 15.29 -11.81
C LEU A 302 6.72 16.36 -12.75
N GLY A 303 7.25 17.43 -12.15
CA GLY A 303 8.01 18.45 -12.87
C GLY A 303 9.45 18.01 -13.13
N ASN A 304 10.30 18.95 -13.53
CA ASN A 304 11.72 18.70 -13.67
C ASN A 304 12.38 18.45 -12.30
N ALA A 305 13.06 17.31 -12.13
CA ALA A 305 13.82 16.98 -10.93
C ALA A 305 14.97 16.03 -11.27
N ASP A 306 16.11 16.22 -10.60
CA ASP A 306 17.21 15.26 -10.56
C ASP A 306 17.35 14.72 -9.13
N LEU A 307 17.00 13.45 -8.95
CA LEU A 307 17.17 12.67 -7.73
C LEU A 307 18.12 11.48 -7.97
N SER A 308 18.88 11.47 -9.08
CA SER A 308 19.77 10.36 -9.47
C SER A 308 20.86 10.04 -8.43
N ALA A 309 21.18 11.02 -7.57
CA ALA A 309 22.14 10.90 -6.48
C ALA A 309 21.55 10.37 -5.16
N THR A 310 20.22 10.16 -5.05
CA THR A 310 19.63 9.61 -3.83
C THR A 310 19.79 8.09 -3.76
N SER A 311 19.72 7.53 -2.55
CA SER A 311 19.90 6.10 -2.29
C SER A 311 18.60 5.33 -2.07
N TYR A 312 17.47 6.03 -1.93
CA TYR A 312 16.15 5.44 -1.67
C TYR A 312 15.43 5.05 -2.96
N ASN A 313 14.66 3.97 -2.91
CA ASN A 313 13.68 3.67 -3.95
C ASN A 313 12.50 4.66 -3.85
N LEU A 314 11.99 5.18 -4.97
CA LEU A 314 10.85 6.10 -4.99
C LEU A 314 9.57 5.39 -5.42
N GLN A 315 8.50 5.52 -4.63
CA GLN A 315 7.16 5.02 -4.96
C GLN A 315 6.16 6.19 -4.92
N VAL A 316 5.35 6.34 -5.95
CA VAL A 316 4.39 7.44 -6.11
C VAL A 316 3.00 6.87 -6.34
N TYR A 317 2.06 7.22 -5.47
CA TYR A 317 0.68 6.73 -5.47
C TYR A 317 -0.30 7.90 -5.62
N GLY A 318 -0.98 8.00 -6.76
CA GLY A 318 -1.91 9.09 -7.08
C GLY A 318 -3.25 8.63 -7.63
N ASN A 319 -4.19 9.55 -7.78
CA ASN A 319 -5.37 9.31 -8.61
C ASN A 319 -4.96 9.24 -10.10
N ASP A 320 -4.54 10.37 -10.66
CA ASP A 320 -3.78 10.44 -11.91
C ASP A 320 -2.31 10.80 -11.62
N ILE A 321 -1.38 10.34 -12.46
CA ILE A 321 0.03 10.74 -12.42
C ILE A 321 0.43 11.34 -13.77
N HIS A 322 1.00 12.54 -13.77
CA HIS A 322 1.34 13.30 -14.98
C HIS A 322 2.77 13.83 -14.92
N THR A 323 3.64 13.46 -15.86
CA THR A 323 4.98 14.08 -16.00
C THR A 323 4.90 15.30 -16.91
N THR A 324 5.39 16.45 -16.44
CA THR A 324 5.45 17.72 -17.18
C THR A 324 6.88 18.23 -17.38
N GLY A 325 7.87 17.60 -16.72
CA GLY A 325 9.29 17.85 -16.89
C GLY A 325 10.10 16.57 -16.71
N ASN A 326 11.37 16.57 -17.10
CA ASN A 326 12.22 15.38 -16.99
C ASN A 326 12.45 15.02 -15.53
N PHE A 327 12.15 13.78 -15.15
CA PHE A 327 12.18 13.34 -13.77
C PHE A 327 13.15 12.16 -13.61
N ASP A 328 14.35 12.46 -13.12
CA ASP A 328 15.38 11.46 -12.85
C ASP A 328 15.26 10.99 -11.40
N SER A 329 15.05 9.69 -11.20
CA SER A 329 14.95 9.06 -9.88
C SER A 329 16.28 8.43 -9.44
N GLY A 330 16.35 8.01 -8.18
CA GLY A 330 17.45 7.22 -7.62
C GLY A 330 17.47 5.78 -8.18
N PRO A 331 17.67 4.74 -7.34
CA PRO A 331 17.77 3.36 -7.83
C PRO A 331 16.53 2.85 -8.55
N SER A 332 15.32 3.23 -8.12
CA SER A 332 14.09 2.82 -8.81
C SER A 332 12.93 3.82 -8.66
N LEU A 333 12.00 3.76 -9.61
CA LEU A 333 10.75 4.52 -9.65
C LEU A 333 9.54 3.60 -9.85
N LEU A 334 8.60 3.61 -8.91
CA LEU A 334 7.24 3.09 -9.10
C LEU A 334 6.26 4.27 -9.26
N LEU A 335 5.53 4.32 -10.38
CA LEU A 335 4.37 5.17 -10.57
C LEU A 335 3.11 4.30 -10.53
N HIS A 336 2.23 4.52 -9.56
CA HIS A 336 1.00 3.76 -9.39
C HIS A 336 -0.20 4.73 -9.34
N ALA A 337 -0.91 4.85 -10.47
CA ALA A 337 -2.11 5.66 -10.60
C ALA A 337 -3.37 4.80 -10.43
N SER A 338 -4.35 5.28 -9.66
CA SER A 338 -5.66 4.64 -9.54
C SER A 338 -6.48 4.76 -10.83
N ASN A 339 -6.17 5.75 -11.68
CA ASN A 339 -6.75 5.97 -12.98
C ASN A 339 -5.63 6.03 -14.06
N ASP A 340 -5.18 7.22 -14.49
CA ASP A 340 -4.31 7.35 -15.66
C ASP A 340 -2.86 7.74 -15.32
N ILE A 341 -1.91 7.26 -16.15
CA ILE A 341 -0.53 7.79 -16.21
C ILE A 341 -0.32 8.50 -17.54
N THR A 342 0.11 9.77 -17.51
CA THR A 342 0.48 10.54 -18.71
C THR A 342 1.94 10.97 -18.65
N LEU A 343 2.71 10.60 -19.67
CA LEU A 343 4.12 10.97 -19.84
C LEU A 343 4.25 12.06 -20.93
N ASP A 344 4.24 13.35 -20.56
CA ASP A 344 4.58 14.44 -21.50
C ASP A 344 6.08 14.76 -21.48
N ALA A 345 6.82 14.22 -20.50
CA ALA A 345 8.28 14.32 -20.38
C ALA A 345 8.91 12.97 -19.97
N GLY A 346 10.24 12.88 -20.09
CA GLY A 346 10.98 11.65 -19.81
C GLY A 346 11.10 11.34 -18.31
N ILE A 347 11.17 10.06 -17.97
CA ILE A 347 11.50 9.55 -16.63
C ILE A 347 12.74 8.66 -16.69
N SER A 348 13.59 8.71 -15.66
CA SER A 348 14.76 7.84 -15.58
C SER A 348 15.00 7.24 -14.18
N ALA A 349 15.80 6.18 -14.10
CA ALA A 349 16.27 5.55 -12.87
C ALA A 349 17.69 5.02 -13.03
N THR A 350 18.47 5.00 -11.95
CA THR A 350 19.90 4.64 -11.98
C THR A 350 20.21 3.20 -11.60
N GLY A 351 19.23 2.44 -11.09
CA GLY A 351 19.44 1.09 -10.60
C GLY A 351 19.63 0.02 -11.68
N SER A 352 19.90 -1.18 -11.19
CA SER A 352 19.82 -2.45 -11.93
C SER A 352 18.52 -3.17 -11.55
N ASP A 353 18.07 -4.10 -12.40
CA ASP A 353 16.78 -4.85 -12.29
C ASP A 353 15.54 -4.03 -12.73
N ALA A 354 14.33 -4.31 -12.24
CA ALA A 354 13.10 -3.60 -12.60
C ALA A 354 13.07 -2.16 -12.04
N SER A 355 13.93 -1.28 -12.58
CA SER A 355 14.20 0.06 -12.07
C SER A 355 13.06 1.05 -12.35
N ILE A 356 12.20 0.80 -13.33
CA ILE A 356 11.01 1.64 -13.60
C ILE A 356 9.76 0.77 -13.72
N VAL A 357 8.75 1.04 -12.88
CA VAL A 357 7.47 0.32 -12.91
C VAL A 357 6.33 1.32 -13.01
N LEU A 358 5.45 1.13 -13.98
CA LEU A 358 4.22 1.90 -14.16
C LEU A 358 3.03 0.97 -13.93
N VAL A 359 2.04 1.44 -13.16
CA VAL A 359 0.78 0.74 -12.90
C VAL A 359 -0.35 1.76 -13.05
N ALA A 360 -1.21 1.59 -14.04
CA ALA A 360 -2.38 2.45 -14.24
C ALA A 360 -3.66 1.62 -14.10
N GLY A 361 -4.64 2.15 -13.38
CA GLY A 361 -5.97 1.53 -13.25
C GLY A 361 -6.87 1.71 -14.48
N ASN A 362 -6.47 2.52 -15.46
CA ASN A 362 -7.19 2.71 -16.72
C ASN A 362 -6.25 2.77 -17.94
N HIS A 363 -5.48 3.86 -18.12
CA HIS A 363 -4.70 4.07 -19.35
C HIS A 363 -3.30 4.65 -19.11
N ILE A 364 -2.32 4.26 -19.94
CA ILE A 364 -0.99 4.88 -20.02
C ILE A 364 -0.84 5.65 -21.34
N THR A 365 -0.64 6.96 -21.27
CA THR A 365 -0.39 7.82 -22.44
C THR A 365 1.06 8.26 -22.48
N ASN A 366 1.82 7.89 -23.52
CA ASN A 366 3.15 8.46 -23.77
C ASN A 366 3.10 9.49 -24.92
N ASN A 367 3.34 10.75 -24.57
CA ASN A 367 3.50 11.87 -25.50
C ASN A 367 4.98 12.30 -25.65
N ALA A 368 5.86 11.89 -24.73
CA ALA A 368 7.29 12.23 -24.71
C ALA A 368 8.14 11.52 -25.80
N GLY A 369 7.60 10.46 -26.43
CA GLY A 369 8.23 9.79 -27.57
C GLY A 369 8.95 8.48 -27.22
N SER A 370 9.80 7.99 -28.13
CA SER A 370 10.51 6.70 -27.95
C SER A 370 11.43 6.64 -26.73
N ASN A 371 11.93 7.80 -26.28
CA ASN A 371 12.90 7.94 -25.19
C ASN A 371 12.24 8.43 -23.89
N ALA A 372 10.94 8.20 -23.73
CA ALA A 372 10.19 8.65 -22.56
C ALA A 372 10.59 7.93 -21.26
N ILE A 373 11.29 6.80 -21.35
CA ILE A 373 11.73 5.98 -20.22
C ILE A 373 13.19 5.60 -20.43
N ASP A 374 14.04 5.89 -19.44
CA ASP A 374 15.42 5.41 -19.36
C ASP A 374 15.61 4.62 -18.06
N ALA A 375 15.53 3.29 -18.17
CA ALA A 375 15.72 2.37 -17.05
C ALA A 375 17.21 2.18 -16.65
N GLY A 376 18.14 2.87 -17.32
CA GLY A 376 19.57 2.80 -17.06
C GLY A 376 20.15 1.42 -17.38
N THR A 377 20.61 0.71 -16.35
CA THR A 377 21.07 -0.70 -16.48
C THR A 377 19.97 -1.72 -16.16
N GLY A 378 18.79 -1.24 -15.76
CA GLY A 378 17.62 -2.03 -15.46
C GLY A 378 16.74 -2.28 -16.68
N HIS A 379 15.46 -2.52 -16.40
CA HIS A 379 14.39 -2.61 -17.38
C HIS A 379 13.11 -1.98 -16.82
N PHE A 380 12.15 -1.67 -17.69
CA PHE A 380 10.83 -1.20 -17.29
C PHE A 380 9.73 -2.26 -17.37
N LEU A 381 8.74 -2.13 -16.49
CA LEU A 381 7.50 -2.91 -16.51
C LEU A 381 6.28 -1.97 -16.53
N MET A 382 5.39 -2.11 -17.49
CA MET A 382 4.10 -1.39 -17.53
C MET A 382 2.94 -2.35 -17.29
N TYR A 383 2.29 -2.26 -16.14
CA TYR A 383 1.09 -3.02 -15.81
C TYR A 383 -0.16 -2.32 -16.34
N LEU A 384 -0.94 -3.07 -17.11
CA LEU A 384 -2.07 -2.61 -17.93
C LEU A 384 -3.21 -3.65 -17.85
N ASP A 385 -4.46 -3.20 -17.92
CA ASP A 385 -5.60 -4.13 -17.96
C ASP A 385 -5.74 -4.82 -19.33
N ASP A 386 -5.74 -4.04 -20.41
CA ASP A 386 -5.94 -4.51 -21.80
C ASP A 386 -4.81 -4.04 -22.74
N VAL A 387 -4.69 -4.63 -23.93
CA VAL A 387 -3.73 -4.23 -24.97
C VAL A 387 -4.00 -2.84 -25.52
N ASP A 388 -5.26 -2.39 -25.47
CA ASP A 388 -5.68 -1.05 -25.88
C ASP A 388 -5.51 0.02 -24.78
N SER A 389 -5.21 -0.36 -23.53
CA SER A 389 -4.97 0.55 -22.38
C SER A 389 -3.67 1.37 -22.46
N ILE A 390 -3.04 1.46 -23.63
CA ILE A 390 -1.78 2.17 -23.81
C ILE A 390 -1.65 2.90 -25.15
N THR A 391 -1.20 4.15 -25.09
CA THR A 391 -0.67 4.89 -26.24
C THR A 391 0.85 4.91 -26.15
N LYS A 392 1.52 3.98 -26.84
CA LYS A 392 2.96 3.67 -26.65
C LYS A 392 3.92 4.81 -26.98
N GLY A 393 3.52 5.80 -27.78
CA GLY A 393 4.37 6.96 -28.14
C GLY A 393 5.68 6.63 -28.88
N GLY A 394 5.83 5.40 -29.39
CA GLY A 394 7.08 4.91 -29.98
C GLY A 394 8.00 4.13 -29.02
N ILE A 395 7.55 3.82 -27.80
CA ILE A 395 8.21 2.83 -26.94
C ILE A 395 8.01 1.43 -27.53
N GLU A 396 9.10 0.67 -27.66
CA GLU A 396 9.12 -0.73 -28.08
C GLU A 396 9.55 -1.60 -26.90
N ALA A 397 8.80 -2.68 -26.65
CA ALA A 397 9.08 -3.68 -25.61
C ALA A 397 8.28 -4.95 -25.91
N GLY A 398 8.67 -6.07 -25.29
CA GLY A 398 7.93 -7.33 -25.39
C GLY A 398 6.62 -7.30 -24.61
N ASN A 399 5.74 -8.28 -24.85
CA ASN A 399 4.48 -8.42 -24.12
C ASN A 399 4.55 -9.60 -23.13
N LEU A 400 3.85 -9.46 -22.00
CA LEU A 400 3.50 -10.54 -21.07
C LEU A 400 2.00 -10.42 -20.77
N TYR A 401 1.31 -11.55 -20.66
CA TYR A 401 -0.15 -11.64 -20.52
C TYR A 401 -0.58 -12.42 -19.29
N ASN A 402 -1.87 -12.34 -18.95
CA ASN A 402 -2.49 -13.04 -17.82
C ASN A 402 -1.76 -12.75 -16.49
N ARG A 403 -1.45 -11.48 -16.23
CA ARG A 403 -0.70 -11.03 -15.05
C ARG A 403 -1.24 -9.72 -14.50
N THR A 404 -1.42 -9.65 -13.19
CA THR A 404 -1.78 -8.41 -12.49
C THR A 404 -0.59 -7.92 -11.66
N PHE A 405 -0.55 -6.63 -11.31
CA PHE A 405 0.49 -6.12 -10.39
C PHE A 405 0.44 -6.81 -9.01
N THR A 406 -0.75 -7.20 -8.56
CA THR A 406 -0.98 -7.86 -7.27
C THR A 406 -0.51 -9.32 -7.27
N ASP A 407 -0.85 -10.09 -8.31
CA ASP A 407 -0.52 -11.52 -8.40
C ASP A 407 0.90 -11.75 -8.94
N ASN A 408 1.46 -10.76 -9.64
CA ASN A 408 2.75 -10.82 -10.31
C ASN A 408 3.54 -9.53 -10.06
N ALA A 409 3.88 -9.28 -8.79
CA ALA A 409 4.73 -8.16 -8.38
C ALA A 409 6.03 -8.09 -9.21
N PRO A 410 6.64 -6.91 -9.42
CA PRO A 410 7.81 -6.73 -10.29
C PRO A 410 8.95 -7.73 -10.05
N SER A 411 9.28 -8.01 -8.79
CA SER A 411 10.33 -8.97 -8.39
C SER A 411 10.01 -10.45 -8.67
N SER A 412 8.81 -10.76 -9.20
CA SER A 412 8.42 -12.10 -9.67
C SER A 412 8.52 -12.26 -11.19
N ILE A 413 8.76 -11.16 -11.93
CA ILE A 413 9.02 -11.20 -13.37
C ILE A 413 10.50 -11.52 -13.58
N ASP A 414 10.79 -12.49 -14.45
CA ASP A 414 12.17 -12.89 -14.74
C ASP A 414 12.89 -11.75 -15.49
N SER A 415 13.93 -11.18 -14.87
CA SER A 415 14.75 -10.11 -15.44
C SER A 415 15.35 -10.42 -16.83
N SER A 416 15.49 -11.70 -17.22
CA SER A 416 15.92 -12.11 -18.56
C SER A 416 14.91 -11.77 -19.66
N PHE A 417 13.67 -11.43 -19.31
CA PHE A 417 12.75 -10.83 -20.26
C PHE A 417 13.21 -9.42 -20.68
N GLY A 418 13.70 -8.58 -19.75
CA GLY A 418 13.93 -7.15 -19.98
C GLY A 418 12.62 -6.36 -20.09
N ASP A 419 12.61 -5.28 -20.87
CA ASP A 419 11.48 -4.33 -20.92
C ASP A 419 10.15 -4.99 -21.34
N ARG A 420 9.07 -4.78 -20.58
CA ARG A 420 7.76 -5.41 -20.85
C ARG A 420 6.55 -4.50 -20.64
N PHE A 421 5.59 -4.66 -21.56
CA PHE A 421 4.18 -4.42 -21.29
C PHE A 421 3.58 -5.68 -20.65
N VAL A 422 2.92 -5.53 -19.50
CA VAL A 422 2.38 -6.61 -18.68
C VAL A 422 0.87 -6.44 -18.57
N TYR A 423 0.12 -7.35 -19.18
CA TYR A 423 -1.32 -7.26 -19.35
C TYR A 423 -2.07 -8.23 -18.43
N ALA A 424 -3.12 -7.74 -17.77
CA ALA A 424 -4.08 -8.60 -17.06
C ALA A 424 -4.87 -9.47 -18.05
N TYR A 425 -5.18 -8.92 -19.23
CA TYR A 425 -5.77 -9.63 -20.36
C TYR A 425 -5.01 -10.93 -20.73
N GLN A 426 -5.76 -12.00 -20.99
CA GLN A 426 -5.24 -13.26 -21.54
C GLN A 426 -5.68 -13.46 -23.00
N PRO A 427 -4.78 -13.31 -23.99
CA PRO A 427 -5.04 -13.69 -25.37
C PRO A 427 -5.09 -15.22 -25.52
N ILE A 428 -5.79 -15.68 -26.57
CA ILE A 428 -6.00 -17.10 -26.83
C ILE A 428 -5.42 -17.47 -28.20
N LEU A 429 -4.40 -18.33 -28.22
CA LEU A 429 -3.96 -18.98 -29.45
C LEU A 429 -4.94 -20.05 -29.87
N THR A 430 -5.48 -19.94 -31.07
CA THR A 430 -6.38 -20.93 -31.67
C THR A 430 -5.59 -21.83 -32.62
N PHE A 431 -5.43 -23.08 -32.23
CA PHE A 431 -4.84 -24.13 -33.06
C PHE A 431 -5.94 -24.75 -33.92
N THR A 432 -5.82 -24.64 -35.23
CA THR A 432 -6.79 -25.17 -36.19
C THR A 432 -6.16 -26.29 -37.00
N ALA A 433 -6.73 -27.50 -36.94
CA ALA A 433 -6.28 -28.59 -37.80
C ALA A 433 -6.50 -28.24 -39.27
N GLU A 434 -5.57 -28.56 -40.15
CA GLU A 434 -5.72 -28.31 -41.59
C GLU A 434 -6.19 -29.57 -42.33
N ALA A 435 -6.88 -29.35 -43.46
CA ALA A 435 -7.27 -30.44 -44.33
C ALA A 435 -6.02 -31.08 -44.96
N TYR A 436 -5.91 -32.40 -44.87
CA TYR A 436 -4.75 -33.15 -45.36
C TYR A 436 -5.20 -34.45 -46.04
N GLU A 437 -4.89 -34.58 -47.33
CA GLU A 437 -5.23 -35.77 -48.12
C GLU A 437 -4.12 -36.83 -48.01
N LEU A 438 -4.40 -37.96 -47.34
CA LEU A 438 -3.58 -39.17 -47.49
C LEU A 438 -3.96 -39.87 -48.80
N SER A 439 -3.11 -39.74 -49.82
CA SER A 439 -3.25 -40.45 -51.10
C SER A 439 -2.93 -41.96 -51.01
N ALA A 440 -2.25 -42.38 -49.94
CA ALA A 440 -1.94 -43.75 -49.57
C ALA A 440 -1.67 -43.82 -48.05
N PRO A 441 -1.63 -45.00 -47.41
CA PRO A 441 -1.06 -45.15 -46.07
C PRO A 441 0.45 -44.83 -46.11
N ASP A 442 0.82 -43.57 -45.85
CA ASP A 442 2.20 -43.16 -45.67
C ASP A 442 2.72 -43.65 -44.30
N PRO A 443 3.70 -44.57 -44.25
CA PRO A 443 4.27 -45.04 -43.00
C PRO A 443 5.12 -43.98 -42.28
N ASN A 444 5.39 -42.83 -42.91
CA ASN A 444 6.11 -41.69 -42.35
C ASN A 444 5.19 -40.53 -41.95
N PHE A 445 3.87 -40.77 -41.88
CA PHE A 445 2.92 -39.76 -41.42
C PHE A 445 3.08 -39.51 -39.90
N ASN A 446 3.81 -38.44 -39.56
CA ASN A 446 4.23 -38.16 -38.18
C ASN A 446 3.32 -37.19 -37.42
N ALA A 447 2.61 -36.29 -38.12
CA ALA A 447 1.69 -35.31 -37.54
C ALA A 447 0.70 -34.78 -38.60
N PHE A 448 -0.46 -34.28 -38.17
CA PHE A 448 -1.35 -33.51 -39.04
C PHE A 448 -0.85 -32.05 -39.14
N PRO A 449 -0.98 -31.40 -40.32
CA PRO A 449 -0.74 -29.97 -40.43
C PRO A 449 -1.78 -29.17 -39.61
N TYR A 450 -1.37 -28.00 -39.14
CA TYR A 450 -2.21 -27.09 -38.38
C TYR A 450 -1.73 -25.65 -38.55
N SER A 451 -2.65 -24.71 -38.48
CA SER A 451 -2.38 -23.27 -38.36
C SER A 451 -2.59 -22.81 -36.93
N VAL A 452 -1.92 -21.71 -36.57
CA VAL A 452 -2.08 -21.01 -35.29
C VAL A 452 -2.49 -19.57 -35.59
N THR A 453 -3.56 -19.11 -34.95
CA THR A 453 -4.04 -17.72 -35.01
C THR A 453 -4.26 -17.17 -33.60
N GLY A 454 -4.47 -15.86 -33.47
CA GLY A 454 -4.70 -15.19 -32.17
C GLY A 454 -3.46 -14.67 -31.46
N ALA A 455 -2.28 -14.73 -32.10
CA ALA A 455 -1.10 -14.00 -31.65
C ALA A 455 -1.33 -12.49 -31.79
N GLN A 456 -0.91 -11.73 -30.78
CA GLN A 456 -1.03 -10.28 -30.71
C GLN A 456 0.03 -9.57 -31.55
N ASN A 457 -0.20 -8.30 -31.88
CA ASN A 457 0.72 -7.55 -32.74
C ASN A 457 2.07 -7.31 -32.02
N GLY A 458 3.16 -7.67 -32.70
CA GLY A 458 4.52 -7.64 -32.15
C GLY A 458 5.02 -9.01 -31.65
N ASP A 459 4.12 -9.98 -31.41
CA ASP A 459 4.49 -11.29 -30.91
C ASP A 459 4.89 -12.27 -32.04
N ILE A 460 5.94 -13.07 -31.80
CA ILE A 460 6.42 -14.07 -32.74
C ILE A 460 5.87 -15.45 -32.36
N ILE A 461 5.03 -16.05 -33.20
CA ILE A 461 4.31 -17.31 -32.92
C ILE A 461 5.21 -18.44 -32.40
N SER A 462 6.44 -18.58 -32.92
CA SER A 462 7.39 -19.62 -32.49
C SER A 462 7.95 -19.42 -31.07
N GLU A 463 7.73 -18.27 -30.47
CA GLU A 463 8.19 -17.92 -29.12
C GLU A 463 7.03 -18.00 -28.09
N LEU A 464 5.78 -18.14 -28.53
CA LEU A 464 4.59 -18.13 -27.66
C LEU A 464 4.29 -19.48 -26.99
N PHE A 465 4.79 -20.59 -27.54
CA PHE A 465 4.57 -21.92 -26.99
C PHE A 465 5.71 -22.88 -27.35
N THR A 466 5.82 -23.94 -26.58
CA THR A 466 6.69 -25.08 -26.89
C THR A 466 5.90 -26.39 -26.89
N GLY A 467 6.44 -27.44 -27.50
CA GLY A 467 5.76 -28.73 -27.68
C GLY A 467 4.96 -28.82 -28.98
N SER A 468 3.94 -29.68 -29.02
CA SER A 468 3.12 -29.90 -30.23
C SER A 468 1.69 -30.30 -29.88
N PRO A 469 0.68 -29.90 -30.69
CA PRO A 469 -0.70 -30.29 -30.47
C PRO A 469 -0.91 -31.80 -30.63
N GLY A 470 -1.89 -32.34 -29.89
CA GLY A 470 -2.27 -33.75 -29.94
C GLY A 470 -3.44 -33.95 -30.90
N PHE A 471 -3.39 -34.99 -31.73
CA PHE A 471 -4.42 -35.27 -32.73
C PHE A 471 -5.07 -36.64 -32.49
N THR A 472 -6.40 -36.68 -32.47
CA THR A 472 -7.18 -37.91 -32.39
C THR A 472 -8.08 -38.05 -33.62
N ARG A 473 -8.07 -39.21 -34.26
CA ARG A 473 -9.00 -39.53 -35.36
C ARG A 473 -10.33 -39.98 -34.76
N GLN A 474 -11.43 -39.36 -35.16
CA GLN A 474 -12.78 -39.84 -34.85
C GLN A 474 -13.31 -40.71 -35.99
N ALA A 475 -14.20 -41.65 -35.65
CA ALA A 475 -14.68 -42.65 -36.60
C ALA A 475 -15.44 -42.01 -37.77
N ALA A 476 -15.09 -42.44 -38.98
CA ALA A 476 -15.61 -41.93 -40.23
C ALA A 476 -17.09 -42.26 -40.48
N THR A 477 -17.80 -41.34 -41.14
CA THR A 477 -18.95 -41.71 -41.98
C THR A 477 -18.43 -42.32 -43.30
N ALA A 478 -19.29 -42.57 -44.29
CA ALA A 478 -18.87 -43.16 -45.57
C ALA A 478 -17.84 -42.32 -46.35
N ASP A 479 -17.65 -41.05 -46.00
CA ASP A 479 -16.93 -40.04 -46.79
C ASP A 479 -15.66 -39.48 -46.12
N GLY A 480 -15.17 -40.07 -45.02
CA GLY A 480 -13.89 -39.69 -44.39
C GLY A 480 -13.91 -39.56 -42.86
N PHE A 481 -12.74 -39.50 -42.23
CA PHE A 481 -12.57 -39.37 -40.77
C PHE A 481 -12.38 -37.91 -40.34
N SER A 482 -13.00 -37.51 -39.22
CA SER A 482 -12.71 -36.21 -38.60
C SER A 482 -11.42 -36.27 -37.76
N VAL A 483 -10.71 -35.14 -37.72
CA VAL A 483 -9.51 -34.96 -36.88
C VAL A 483 -9.85 -34.00 -35.76
N VAL A 484 -9.74 -34.47 -34.53
CA VAL A 484 -9.88 -33.63 -33.33
C VAL A 484 -8.48 -33.21 -32.89
N ILE A 485 -8.20 -31.91 -32.93
CA ILE A 485 -6.99 -31.29 -32.37
C ILE A 485 -7.18 -30.99 -30.88
N SER A 486 -6.10 -31.08 -30.12
CA SER A 486 -6.09 -30.95 -28.66
C SER A 486 -4.71 -30.48 -28.16
N ARG A 487 -4.57 -30.21 -26.86
CA ARG A 487 -3.34 -29.63 -26.28
C ARG A 487 -2.07 -30.45 -26.53
N GLY A 488 -2.13 -31.78 -26.55
CA GLY A 488 -0.93 -32.61 -26.70
C GLY A 488 0.12 -32.28 -25.64
N SER A 489 1.34 -31.92 -26.09
CA SER A 489 2.43 -31.47 -25.24
C SER A 489 2.60 -29.93 -25.18
N LEU A 490 1.63 -29.16 -25.68
CA LEU A 490 1.72 -27.70 -25.73
C LEU A 490 1.81 -27.09 -24.33
N THR A 491 2.89 -26.32 -24.12
CA THR A 491 3.13 -25.50 -22.93
C THR A 491 3.33 -24.05 -23.37
N ASP A 492 2.74 -23.13 -22.60
CA ASP A 492 3.02 -21.70 -22.74
C ASP A 492 4.51 -21.47 -22.45
N SER A 493 5.15 -20.56 -23.18
CA SER A 493 6.58 -20.25 -23.02
C SER A 493 6.90 -19.41 -21.78
N GLY A 494 5.89 -19.09 -20.95
CA GLY A 494 5.95 -18.07 -19.93
C GLY A 494 5.44 -16.72 -20.42
N ILE A 495 4.95 -16.58 -21.66
CA ILE A 495 4.37 -15.32 -22.13
C ILE A 495 2.95 -15.12 -21.59
N GLY A 496 2.17 -16.18 -21.37
CA GLY A 496 0.88 -16.15 -20.66
C GLY A 496 -0.36 -16.45 -21.52
N TYR A 497 -0.18 -17.03 -22.71
CA TYR A 497 -1.27 -17.30 -23.65
C TYR A 497 -2.19 -18.45 -23.20
N GLY A 498 -3.49 -18.27 -23.37
CA GLY A 498 -4.47 -19.36 -23.36
C GLY A 498 -4.44 -20.16 -24.67
N PHE A 499 -4.86 -21.42 -24.65
CA PHE A 499 -4.93 -22.26 -25.85
C PHE A 499 -6.36 -22.74 -26.13
N ALA A 500 -6.84 -22.50 -27.35
CA ALA A 500 -8.07 -23.04 -27.90
C ALA A 500 -7.80 -23.97 -29.09
N PHE A 501 -8.71 -24.91 -29.32
CA PHE A 501 -8.56 -25.99 -30.30
C PHE A 501 -9.78 -26.05 -31.21
N SER A 502 -9.60 -25.68 -32.48
CA SER A 502 -10.67 -25.63 -33.47
C SER A 502 -10.60 -26.86 -34.39
N PRO A 503 -11.59 -27.79 -34.32
CA PRO A 503 -11.65 -28.91 -35.24
C PRO A 503 -12.13 -28.44 -36.62
N GLN A 504 -11.33 -28.68 -37.65
CA GLN A 504 -11.82 -28.66 -39.04
C GLN A 504 -12.34 -30.05 -39.42
N PRO A 505 -13.47 -30.14 -40.14
CA PRO A 505 -13.88 -31.38 -40.79
C PRO A 505 -12.90 -31.70 -41.93
N ALA A 506 -11.90 -32.55 -41.66
CA ALA A 506 -11.00 -33.07 -42.67
C ALA A 506 -11.80 -33.87 -43.72
N GLN A 507 -12.05 -33.24 -44.88
CA GLN A 507 -12.61 -33.91 -46.04
C GLN A 507 -11.51 -34.75 -46.69
N VAL A 508 -11.45 -36.03 -46.34
CA VAL A 508 -10.59 -37.00 -47.04
C VAL A 508 -11.35 -37.45 -48.28
N SER A 509 -11.05 -36.85 -49.44
CA SER A 509 -11.63 -37.34 -50.69
C SER A 509 -11.11 -38.75 -50.95
N GLY A 510 -12.00 -39.73 -50.80
CA GLY A 510 -11.66 -41.14 -50.94
C GLY A 510 -11.34 -41.49 -52.39
N GLY A 511 -10.07 -41.33 -52.78
CA GLY A 511 -9.54 -41.83 -54.05
C GLY A 511 -9.93 -43.30 -54.21
N GLY A 512 -10.85 -43.58 -55.13
CA GLY A 512 -11.76 -44.71 -55.03
C GLY A 512 -11.09 -46.07 -54.80
N LEU A 513 -11.23 -46.59 -53.58
CA LEU A 513 -10.98 -48.01 -53.30
C LEU A 513 -12.06 -48.85 -53.99
N SER A 514 -11.79 -49.22 -55.25
CA SER A 514 -12.60 -50.17 -56.02
C SER A 514 -12.81 -51.43 -55.18
N SER A 515 -14.08 -51.74 -54.89
CA SER A 515 -14.53 -52.88 -54.07
C SER A 515 -14.35 -54.25 -54.74
N THR A 516 -13.36 -54.36 -55.64
CA THR A 516 -13.05 -55.56 -56.42
C THR A 516 -11.97 -56.38 -55.72
N ILE A 517 -12.34 -57.07 -54.64
CA ILE A 517 -11.86 -58.41 -54.20
C ILE A 517 -12.73 -58.81 -53.00
N LEU A 518 -13.69 -59.71 -53.25
CA LEU A 518 -14.26 -60.72 -52.33
C LEU A 518 -15.47 -61.40 -53.01
N LYS A 519 -15.19 -62.14 -54.10
CA LYS A 519 -16.09 -63.14 -54.68
C LYS A 519 -15.28 -64.35 -55.09
N GLN A 520 -15.88 -65.53 -54.93
CA GLN A 520 -15.26 -66.88 -54.97
C GLN A 520 -14.40 -67.15 -53.72
N THR A 521 -14.53 -68.30 -53.03
CA THR A 521 -14.99 -69.62 -53.52
C THR A 521 -16.29 -70.13 -52.86
N ASP A 522 -16.94 -71.09 -53.52
CA ASP A 522 -18.33 -71.55 -53.35
C ASP A 522 -18.40 -73.06 -53.02
N ARG A 523 -19.53 -73.53 -52.47
CA ARG A 523 -19.99 -74.95 -52.27
C ARG A 523 -19.30 -75.74 -51.14
N SER A 524 -19.94 -76.74 -50.49
CA SER A 524 -21.14 -77.52 -50.87
C SER A 524 -21.98 -78.03 -49.67
N GLN A 525 -23.31 -78.17 -49.90
CA GLN A 525 -24.23 -79.31 -49.64
C GLN A 525 -24.00 -80.25 -48.41
N GLN A 526 -25.00 -80.85 -47.73
CA GLN A 526 -26.29 -81.40 -48.23
C GLN A 526 -27.27 -81.80 -47.08
N ARG A 527 -28.60 -81.69 -47.30
CA ARG A 527 -29.78 -82.52 -46.82
C ARG A 527 -29.67 -83.29 -45.46
N GLN A 528 -30.45 -83.04 -44.39
CA GLN A 528 -31.90 -83.15 -44.11
C GLN A 528 -32.24 -84.28 -43.06
N PRO A 529 -33.43 -84.27 -42.38
CA PRO A 529 -33.65 -84.80 -41.00
C PRO A 529 -34.59 -86.05 -40.98
N PRO A 530 -35.43 -86.41 -39.95
CA PRO A 530 -35.58 -86.00 -38.52
C PRO A 530 -35.80 -87.17 -37.49
N THR A 531 -35.93 -86.88 -36.17
CA THR A 531 -37.07 -87.31 -35.27
C THR A 531 -36.95 -86.96 -33.77
N GLN A 532 -38.06 -86.46 -33.21
CA GLN A 532 -38.67 -86.68 -31.86
C GLN A 532 -37.84 -86.94 -30.56
N ASN A 533 -38.00 -86.08 -29.54
CA ASN A 533 -38.95 -86.31 -28.40
C ASN A 533 -38.91 -85.22 -27.30
N SER A 534 -40.09 -84.95 -26.70
CA SER A 534 -40.32 -84.22 -25.43
C SER A 534 -41.04 -85.21 -24.45
N PRO A 535 -41.57 -84.86 -23.25
CA PRO A 535 -41.55 -83.59 -22.48
C PRO A 535 -41.31 -83.72 -20.95
N ALA A 536 -41.27 -82.58 -20.22
CA ALA A 536 -41.85 -82.43 -18.86
C ALA A 536 -41.89 -80.95 -18.40
N ASN A 537 -43.11 -80.48 -18.06
CA ASN A 537 -43.55 -79.71 -16.87
C ASN A 537 -42.49 -79.09 -15.93
N ALA A 538 -42.69 -77.93 -15.26
CA ALA A 538 -43.71 -76.85 -15.25
C ALA A 538 -43.12 -75.64 -14.42
N ASP A 539 -43.78 -74.57 -13.93
CA ASP A 539 -45.19 -74.14 -13.83
C ASP A 539 -45.29 -72.58 -13.71
N ALA A 540 -46.38 -72.05 -13.11
CA ALA A 540 -46.73 -70.64 -12.83
C ALA A 540 -45.88 -69.93 -11.73
N ALA A 541 -45.95 -68.60 -11.48
CA ALA A 541 -46.97 -67.58 -11.79
C ALA A 541 -46.34 -66.15 -11.88
N GLN A 542 -46.81 -65.21 -12.74
CA GLN A 542 -47.71 -64.06 -12.45
C GLN A 542 -47.37 -63.21 -11.19
N ALA A 543 -47.49 -61.87 -11.14
CA ALA A 543 -47.72 -60.73 -12.05
C ALA A 543 -47.26 -59.44 -11.28
N SER A 544 -47.29 -58.16 -11.72
CA SER A 544 -48.15 -57.43 -12.66
C SER A 544 -47.58 -56.03 -13.04
N ASN A 545 -48.10 -55.45 -14.14
CA ASN A 545 -48.30 -54.02 -14.49
C ASN A 545 -47.31 -52.94 -13.96
N GLY A 546 -46.66 -52.09 -14.79
CA GLY A 546 -47.22 -51.12 -15.75
C GLY A 546 -47.17 -49.70 -15.13
N SER A 547 -46.94 -48.56 -15.79
CA SER A 547 -46.84 -48.14 -17.21
C SER A 547 -45.60 -47.22 -17.42
N GLY A 548 -45.12 -46.91 -18.65
CA GLY A 548 -45.63 -45.81 -19.49
C GLY A 548 -45.77 -44.48 -18.72
N THR A 549 -45.17 -43.34 -19.10
CA THR A 549 -44.79 -42.85 -20.45
C THR A 549 -43.71 -41.76 -20.45
N SER A 550 -43.01 -41.63 -21.58
CA SER A 550 -42.04 -40.58 -21.93
C SER A 550 -42.63 -39.17 -22.16
N LYS A 551 -41.85 -38.10 -21.88
CA LYS A 551 -41.97 -36.80 -22.59
C LYS A 551 -40.68 -35.95 -22.49
N PHE A 552 -40.29 -35.35 -23.62
CA PHE A 552 -39.36 -34.20 -23.70
C PHE A 552 -40.11 -32.89 -23.36
N ILE A 553 -39.37 -31.86 -22.90
CA ILE A 553 -39.47 -30.43 -23.31
C ILE A 553 -38.33 -29.61 -22.66
N THR A 554 -38.13 -28.39 -23.16
CA THR A 554 -36.91 -27.56 -23.20
C THR A 554 -36.79 -26.48 -22.10
N LEU A 555 -35.73 -25.67 -22.23
CA LEU A 555 -35.36 -24.45 -21.50
C LEU A 555 -36.50 -23.49 -21.08
N ASP A 556 -36.17 -22.80 -19.98
CA ASP A 556 -36.33 -21.37 -19.66
C ASP A 556 -37.34 -20.90 -18.58
N GLU A 557 -36.88 -19.88 -17.86
CA GLU A 557 -37.53 -18.97 -16.88
C GLU A 557 -38.49 -19.56 -15.81
N ALA A 558 -38.07 -19.54 -14.54
CA ALA A 558 -38.74 -18.72 -13.50
C ALA A 558 -38.17 -18.91 -12.07
N VAL A 559 -37.72 -17.79 -11.52
CA VAL A 559 -37.50 -17.43 -10.11
C VAL A 559 -38.48 -18.06 -9.09
N ALA A 560 -37.95 -18.66 -8.00
CA ALA A 560 -38.37 -18.35 -6.61
C ALA A 560 -37.59 -19.12 -5.51
N GLY A 561 -36.89 -18.37 -4.65
CA GLY A 561 -36.80 -18.67 -3.20
C GLY A 561 -35.58 -19.44 -2.66
N LEU A 562 -34.69 -18.71 -1.97
CA LEU A 562 -34.40 -18.89 -0.52
C LEU A 562 -33.58 -17.68 0.01
N PHE A 563 -33.87 -17.19 1.24
CA PHE A 563 -33.13 -16.27 2.14
C PHE A 563 -32.13 -15.24 1.55
N LYS A 564 -32.20 -13.92 1.76
CA LYS A 564 -32.81 -13.04 2.79
C LYS A 564 -32.24 -13.20 4.22
N LEU A 565 -31.20 -12.42 4.55
CA LEU A 565 -31.20 -11.40 5.63
C LEU A 565 -29.82 -10.69 5.76
N CYS A 566 -29.80 -9.36 5.58
CA CYS A 566 -29.13 -8.35 6.42
C CYS A 566 -29.02 -7.02 5.64
N THR A 567 -29.82 -6.03 6.02
CA THR A 567 -29.73 -4.64 5.53
C THR A 567 -30.04 -3.69 6.69
N ASN A 568 -29.21 -2.66 6.79
CA ASN A 568 -29.32 -1.46 7.63
C ASN A 568 -29.07 -1.62 9.14
N LEU A 569 -28.05 -0.89 9.61
CA LEU A 569 -28.21 0.09 10.69
C LEU A 569 -27.10 1.14 10.57
N ASP A 570 -27.49 2.33 10.10
CA ASP A 570 -26.76 3.56 10.41
C ASP A 570 -26.75 3.80 11.93
N THR A 571 -25.88 4.70 12.40
CA THR A 571 -25.78 5.21 13.79
C THR A 571 -25.19 4.27 14.85
N CYS A 572 -23.86 4.19 14.84
CA CYS A 572 -22.95 4.32 16.00
C CYS A 572 -21.68 4.98 15.43
N GLY A 573 -21.03 5.95 16.05
CA GLY A 573 -21.08 6.38 17.46
C GLY A 573 -19.66 6.78 17.81
#